data_AF-A0AAU7LZ77-F1
#
_entry.id   AF-A0AAU7LZ77-F1
#
_cell.length_a   1.000
_cell.length_b   1.000
_cell.length_c   1.000
_cell.angle_alpha   90.00
_cell.angle_beta   90.00
_cell.angle_gamma   90.00
#
_symmetry.space_group_name_H-M   'P 1'
#
loop_
_entity.id
_entity.type
_entity.pdbx_description
1 polymer ?
#
loop_
_entity_poly.entity_id
_entity_poly.type
_entity_poly.pdbx_seq_one_letter_code
_entity_poly.pdbx_strand_id
1 'polypeptide(L)' 'MVERGRNWREDRVFFHDAAGGSHSMPAVWTDLVAEDPFNAVARGRAAFRAQELVELVQLIEAIKS' A
#
# COMPACT_ATOMS: atom_id res chain seq x y z
N MET A 1 -35.17 -0.85 -20.83
CA MET A 1 -34.31 -1.43 -19.78
C MET A 1 -33.45 -0.29 -19.26
N VAL A 2 -33.54 0.03 -17.96
CA VAL A 2 -32.78 1.13 -17.36
C VAL A 2 -31.80 0.50 -16.39
N GLU A 3 -30.50 0.73 -16.61
CA GLU A 3 -29.46 0.28 -15.69
C GLU A 3 -29.03 1.42 -14.77
N ARG A 4 -28.93 1.10 -13.48
CA ARG A 4 -28.42 1.98 -12.43
C ARG A 4 -27.08 1.41 -11.94
N GLY A 5 -25.99 2.14 -12.15
CA GLY A 5 -24.66 1.81 -11.62
C GLY A 5 -24.12 2.94 -10.74
N ARG A 6 -23.54 2.61 -9.57
CA ARG A 6 -22.76 3.54 -8.74
C ARG A 6 -21.39 2.92 -8.55
N ASN A 7 -20.41 3.43 -9.28
CA ASN A 7 -19.09 2.83 -9.38
C ASN A 7 -18.04 3.93 -9.22
N TRP A 8 -17.74 4.26 -7.95
CA TRP A 8 -16.53 4.96 -7.48
C TRP A 8 -16.24 4.50 -6.05
N ARG A 9 -15.96 3.20 -5.86
CA ARG A 9 -15.83 2.63 -4.51
C ARG A 9 -14.51 3.04 -3.82
N GLU A 10 -13.52 3.49 -4.58
CA GLU A 10 -12.18 3.80 -4.12
C GLU A 10 -11.56 4.88 -5.02
N ASP A 11 -10.90 5.86 -4.42
CA ASP A 11 -10.11 6.88 -5.13
C ASP A 11 -8.82 6.23 -5.66
N ARG A 12 -8.55 6.39 -6.96
CA ARG A 12 -7.47 5.65 -7.65
C ARG A 12 -6.68 6.55 -8.57
N VAL A 13 -5.39 6.27 -8.65
CA VAL A 13 -4.46 6.85 -9.61
C VAL A 13 -4.35 5.93 -10.81
N PHE A 14 -4.24 6.52 -12.00
CA PHE A 14 -4.06 5.81 -13.26
C PHE A 14 -2.72 6.23 -13.87
N PHE A 15 -1.97 5.27 -14.39
CA PHE A 15 -0.68 5.54 -15.03
C PHE A 15 -0.44 4.55 -16.15
N HIS A 16 0.42 4.96 -17.09
CA HIS A 16 0.78 4.13 -18.23
C HIS A 16 2.19 3.58 -18.05
N ASP A 17 2.37 2.29 -18.35
CA ASP A 17 3.71 1.72 -18.46
C ASP A 17 4.38 2.12 -19.79
N ALA A 18 5.66 1.82 -19.91
CA ALA A 18 6.44 2.13 -21.12
C ALA A 18 5.96 1.38 -22.38
N ALA A 19 5.19 0.29 -22.22
CA ALA A 19 4.57 -0.46 -23.31
C ALA A 19 3.16 0.05 -23.67
N GLY A 20 2.68 1.12 -23.02
CA GLY A 20 1.36 1.72 -23.22
C GLY A 20 0.23 1.04 -22.46
N GLY A 21 0.55 0.07 -21.58
CA GLY A 21 -0.42 -0.57 -20.70
C GLY A 21 -0.97 0.41 -19.67
N SER A 22 -2.28 0.37 -19.41
CA SER A 22 -2.92 1.20 -18.39
C SER A 22 -3.05 0.43 -17.08
N HIS A 23 -2.53 1.01 -16.00
CA HIS A 23 -2.55 0.44 -14.66
C HIS A 23 -3.26 1.39 -13.70
N SER A 24 -3.75 0.83 -12.59
CA SER A 24 -4.35 1.64 -11.54
C SER A 24 -4.09 1.08 -10.15
N MET A 25 -3.99 1.96 -9.17
CA MET A 25 -3.87 1.60 -7.75
C MET A 25 -4.62 2.61 -6.87
N PRO A 26 -4.99 2.24 -5.64
CA PRO A 26 -5.58 3.19 -4.69
C PRO A 26 -4.69 4.42 -4.51
N ALA A 27 -5.28 5.62 -4.55
CA ALA A 27 -4.53 6.86 -4.41
C ALA A 27 -3.83 6.94 -3.04
N VAL A 28 -4.48 6.40 -2.00
CA VAL A 28 -3.96 6.29 -0.63
C VAL A 28 -2.68 5.43 -0.49
N TRP A 29 -2.29 4.69 -1.53
CA TRP A 29 -1.00 3.98 -1.59
C TRP A 29 0.13 4.82 -2.20
N THR A 30 -0.17 6.04 -2.64
CA THR A 30 0.76 6.95 -3.29
C THR A 30 0.90 8.25 -2.51
N ASP A 31 1.89 9.05 -2.87
CA ASP A 31 2.12 10.39 -2.33
C ASP A 31 1.30 11.48 -3.04
N LEU A 32 0.45 11.11 -4.01
CA LEU A 32 -0.42 12.03 -4.74
C LEU A 32 -1.59 12.57 -3.90
N VAL A 33 -1.87 11.95 -2.76
CA VAL A 33 -2.85 12.42 -1.78
C VAL A 33 -2.18 12.61 -0.43
N ALA A 34 -2.78 13.44 0.41
CA ALA A 34 -2.28 13.64 1.77
C ALA A 34 -2.28 12.30 2.54
N GLU A 35 -1.27 12.13 3.40
CA GLU A 35 -1.15 10.94 4.25
C GLU A 35 -2.41 10.75 5.10
N ASP A 36 -2.93 9.52 5.12
CA ASP A 36 -4.10 9.18 5.94
C ASP A 36 -3.79 9.43 7.44
N PRO A 37 -4.70 10.08 8.21
CA PRO A 37 -4.47 10.38 9.62
C PRO A 37 -4.17 9.15 10.48
N PHE A 38 -4.76 7.98 10.17
CA PHE A 38 -4.45 6.74 10.87
C PHE A 38 -2.99 6.33 10.62
N ASN A 39 -2.51 6.41 9.37
CA ASN A 39 -1.11 6.11 9.03
C ASN A 39 -0.15 7.08 9.74
N ALA A 40 -0.49 8.37 9.76
CA ALA A 40 0.29 9.40 10.44
C ALA A 40 0.40 9.16 11.96
N VAL A 41 -0.69 8.69 12.59
CA VAL A 41 -0.71 8.33 14.03
C VAL A 41 -0.01 6.99 14.29
N ALA A 42 -0.19 6.01 13.41
CA ALA A 42 0.39 4.68 13.56
C ALA A 42 1.91 4.70 13.39
N ARG A 43 2.45 5.46 12.42
CA ARG A 43 3.89 5.80 12.24
C ARG A 43 4.90 4.78 12.80
N GLY A 44 4.83 3.54 12.34
CA GLY A 44 5.77 2.48 12.71
C GLY A 44 5.54 1.80 14.07
N ARG A 45 4.42 2.07 14.74
CA ARG A 45 4.06 1.54 16.06
C ARG A 45 3.25 0.24 16.01
N ALA A 46 2.96 -0.26 14.82
CA ALA A 46 2.33 -1.57 14.66
C ALA A 46 3.28 -2.67 15.16
N ALA A 47 2.75 -3.62 15.91
CA ALA A 47 3.49 -4.84 16.23
C ALA A 47 3.69 -5.67 14.96
N PHE A 48 4.83 -6.36 14.84
CA PHE A 48 5.12 -7.29 13.74
C PHE A 48 5.06 -6.66 12.34
N ARG A 49 5.58 -5.44 12.20
CA ARG A 49 5.78 -4.83 10.88
C ARG A 49 6.69 -5.72 10.02
N ALA A 50 6.38 -5.78 8.71
CA ALA A 50 7.03 -6.71 7.80
C ALA A 50 8.55 -6.56 7.77
N GLN A 51 9.05 -5.31 7.79
CA GLN A 51 10.49 -5.02 7.81
C GLN A 51 11.16 -5.60 9.07
N GLU A 52 10.57 -5.36 10.23
CA GLU A 52 11.06 -5.85 11.52
C GLU A 52 10.99 -7.38 11.62
N LEU A 53 10.01 -8.02 10.98
CA LEU A 53 9.95 -9.48 10.88
C LEU A 53 11.08 -10.04 10.01
N VAL A 54 11.40 -9.38 8.88
CA VAL A 54 12.53 -9.76 8.02
C VAL A 54 13.85 -9.61 8.78
N GLU A 55 14.04 -8.49 9.48
CA GLU A 55 15.21 -8.25 10.33
C GLU A 55 15.31 -9.28 11.46
N LEU A 56 14.19 -9.63 12.10
CA LEU A 56 14.15 -10.66 13.14
C LEU A 56 14.59 -12.03 12.59
N VAL A 57 14.13 -12.41 11.39
CA VAL A 57 14.57 -13.65 10.74
C VAL A 57 16.08 -13.63 10.53
N GLN A 58 16.64 -12.52 10.02
CA GLN A 58 18.09 -12.39 9.82
C GLN A 58 18.87 -12.55 11.13
N LEU A 59 18.39 -11.94 12.23
CA LEU A 59 19.00 -12.05 13.55
C LEU A 59 18.96 -13.49 14.08
N ILE A 60 17.82 -14.18 13.93
CA ILE A 60 17.67 -15.57 14.35
C ILE A 60 18.67 -16.47 13.60
N GLU A 61 18.82 -16.29 12.28
CA GLU A 61 19.76 -17.07 11.48
C GLU A 61 21.22 -16.78 11.86
N ALA A 62 21.56 -15.53 12.20
CA ALA A 62 22.90 -15.17 12.67
C ALA A 62 23.28 -15.83 14.01
N ILE A 63 22.31 -16.02 14.92
CA ILE A 63 22.54 -16.62 16.25
C ILE A 63 22.64 -18.16 16.18
N LYS A 64 22.04 -18.78 15.16
CA LYS A 64 22.11 -20.24 14.96
C LYS A 64 23.44 -20.72 14.37
N SER A 65 24.28 -19.81 13.86
CA SER A 65 25.61 -20.10 13.31
C SER A 65 26.68 -20.26 14.38
#